data_AF-A0A314ZRK9-F1
#
_entry.id   AF-A0A314ZRK9-F1
#
_cell.length_a   1.000
_cell.length_b   1.000
_cell.length_c   1.000
_cell.angle_alpha   90.00
_cell.angle_beta   90.00
_cell.angle_gamma   90.00
#
_symmetry.space_group_name_H-M   'P 1'
#
loop_
_entity.id
_entity.type
_entity.pdbx_description
1 polymer ?
#
loop_
_entity_poly.entity_id
_entity_poly.type
_entity_poly.pdbx_seq_one_letter_code
_entity_poly.pdbx_strand_id
1 'polypeptide(L)' 'MEVSEEESEAKKRKAEAIKEKEAGNAAYKKKDFDTAIQHYTKAMELDDEDISYIMNRAATYLEMGQLVRLTISLYCYHN' A
#
# COMPACT_ATOMS: atom_id res chain seq x y z
N MET A 1 -26.08 -4.67 21.34
CA MET A 1 -25.91 -3.86 20.11
C MET A 1 -24.63 -3.08 20.30
N GLU A 2 -23.47 -3.70 20.00
CA GLU A 2 -22.15 -3.08 20.23
C GLU A 2 -21.26 -3.28 18.99
N VAL A 3 -21.85 -3.16 17.79
CA VAL A 3 -21.11 -3.33 16.51
C VAL A 3 -20.89 -1.97 15.81
N SER A 4 -21.44 -0.86 16.32
CA SER A 4 -21.50 0.39 15.56
C SER A 4 -20.26 1.29 15.61
N GLU A 5 -19.40 1.17 16.62
CA GLU A 5 -18.26 2.09 16.78
C GLU A 5 -17.00 1.57 16.07
N GLU A 6 -16.70 0.27 16.18
CA GLU A 6 -15.55 -0.36 15.53
C GLU A 6 -15.65 -0.32 14.00
N GLU A 7 -16.84 -0.53 13.41
CA GLU A 7 -17.05 -0.38 11.97
C GLU A 7 -16.81 1.06 11.51
N SER A 8 -17.17 2.05 12.33
CA SER A 8 -16.99 3.47 12.00
C SER A 8 -15.52 3.88 11.98
N GLU A 9 -14.71 3.31 12.89
CA GLU A 9 -13.26 3.54 12.93
C GLU A 9 -12.54 2.78 11.82
N ALA A 10 -12.94 1.54 11.54
CA ALA A 10 -12.44 0.80 10.39
C ALA A 10 -12.69 1.57 9.09
N LYS A 11 -13.87 2.18 8.94
CA LYS A 11 -14.18 3.02 7.77
C LYS A 11 -13.31 4.27 7.68
N LYS A 12 -12.96 4.89 8.82
CA LYS A 12 -12.02 6.02 8.87
C LYS A 12 -10.60 5.60 8.48
N ARG A 13 -10.10 4.49 9.04
CA ARG A 13 -8.79 3.93 8.68
C ARG A 13 -8.70 3.60 7.19
N LYS A 14 -9.74 2.99 6.63
CA LYS A 14 -9.87 2.74 5.18
C LYS A 14 -9.84 4.04 4.37
N ALA A 15 -10.56 5.07 4.81
CA ALA A 15 -10.54 6.38 4.14
C ALA A 15 -9.14 7.05 4.18
N GLU A 16 -8.42 6.90 5.29
CA GLU A 16 -7.03 7.36 5.41
C GLU A 16 -6.08 6.55 4.51
N ALA A 17 -6.23 5.23 4.45
CA ALA A 17 -5.48 4.36 3.55
C ALA A 17 -5.68 4.75 2.08
N ILE A 18 -6.92 5.07 1.68
CA ILE A 18 -7.23 5.57 0.34
C ILE A 18 -6.53 6.91 0.07
N LYS A 19 -6.49 7.83 1.05
CA LYS A 19 -5.76 9.09 0.93
C LYS A 19 -4.27 8.88 0.74
N GLU A 20 -3.66 8.00 1.53
CA GLU A 20 -2.25 7.64 1.40
C GLU A 20 -1.97 7.02 0.03
N LYS A 21 -2.85 6.13 -0.47
CA LYS A 21 -2.76 5.61 -1.85
C LYS A 21 -2.79 6.71 -2.90
N GLU A 22 -3.69 7.68 -2.79
CA GLU A 22 -3.76 8.80 -3.73
C GLU A 22 -2.50 9.67 -3.69
N ALA A 23 -1.94 9.90 -2.49
CA ALA A 23 -0.65 10.57 -2.32
C ALA A 23 0.48 9.77 -2.98
N GLY A 24 0.49 8.45 -2.81
CA GLY A 24 1.42 7.54 -3.47
C GLY A 24 1.31 7.59 -5.00
N ASN A 25 0.08 7.60 -5.53
CA ASN A 25 -0.18 7.76 -6.97
C ASN A 25 0.33 9.11 -7.50
N ALA A 26 0.16 10.18 -6.71
CA ALA A 26 0.66 11.51 -7.07
C ALA A 26 2.19 11.55 -7.09
N ALA A 27 2.86 10.91 -6.13
CA ALA A 27 4.32 10.75 -6.10
C ALA A 27 4.82 9.87 -7.27
N TYR A 28 4.12 8.77 -7.57
CA TYR A 28 4.41 7.90 -8.70
C TYR A 28 4.37 8.65 -10.04
N LYS A 29 3.37 9.51 -10.25
CA LYS A 29 3.29 10.39 -11.44
C LYS A 29 4.44 11.39 -11.53
N LYS A 30 5.02 11.79 -10.41
CA LYS A 30 6.22 12.63 -10.34
C LYS A 30 7.52 11.83 -10.53
N LYS A 31 7.44 10.50 -10.72
CA LYS A 31 8.57 9.56 -10.69
C LYS A 31 9.32 9.54 -9.36
N ASP A 32 8.68 10.04 -8.30
CA ASP A 32 9.17 9.91 -6.94
C ASP A 32 8.67 8.58 -6.37
N PHE A 33 9.36 7.53 -6.78
CA PHE A 33 8.99 6.16 -6.49
C PHE A 33 9.23 5.80 -5.02
N ASP A 34 10.27 6.36 -4.38
CA ASP A 34 10.57 6.12 -2.97
C ASP A 34 9.45 6.65 -2.06
N THR A 35 9.01 7.89 -2.30
CA THR A 35 7.88 8.48 -1.58
C THR A 35 6.58 7.74 -1.89
N ALA A 36 6.37 7.31 -3.14
CA ALA A 36 5.20 6.50 -3.51
C ALA A 36 5.14 5.18 -2.72
N ILE A 37 6.27 4.46 -2.61
CA ILE A 37 6.38 3.21 -1.84
C ILE A 37 6.06 3.43 -0.37
N GLN A 38 6.54 4.52 0.24
CA GLN A 38 6.25 4.84 1.64
C GLN A 38 4.75 5.04 1.86
N HIS A 39 4.11 5.83 0.98
CA HIS A 39 2.67 6.05 1.05
C HIS A 39 1.85 4.77 0.87
N TYR A 40 2.21 3.91 -0.10
CA TYR A 40 1.52 2.62 -0.25
C TYR A 40 1.73 1.69 0.94
N THR A 41 2.93 1.70 1.53
CA THR A 41 3.21 0.89 2.73
C THR A 41 2.38 1.37 3.92
N LYS A 42 2.25 2.69 4.09
CA LYS A 42 1.40 3.27 5.14
C LYS A 42 -0.09 2.99 4.91
N ALA A 43 -0.54 2.99 3.66
CA ALA A 43 -1.90 2.57 3.30
C ALA A 43 -2.15 1.10 3.68
N MET A 44 -1.18 0.21 3.44
CA MET A 44 -1.26 -1.20 3.85
C MET A 44 -1.25 -1.40 5.37
N GLU A 45 -0.57 -0.54 6.14
CA GLU A 45 -0.61 -0.59 7.61
C GLU A 45 -1.96 -0.14 8.17
N LEU A 46 -2.67 0.72 7.45
CA LEU A 46 -4.00 1.22 7.83
C LEU A 46 -5.12 0.29 7.38
N ASP A 47 -4.94 -0.37 6.24
CA ASP A 47 -5.91 -1.26 5.60
C ASP A 47 -5.16 -2.34 4.82
N ASP A 48 -5.05 -3.54 5.40
CA ASP A 48 -4.40 -4.70 4.78
C ASP A 48 -5.37 -5.51 3.90
N GLU A 49 -6.66 -5.16 3.91
CA GLU A 49 -7.67 -5.86 3.11
C GLU A 49 -7.63 -5.47 1.62
N ASP A 50 -7.18 -4.25 1.30
CA ASP A 50 -7.13 -3.78 -0.09
C ASP A 50 -5.79 -4.12 -0.78
N ILE A 51 -5.84 -5.16 -1.59
CA ILE A 51 -4.74 -5.65 -2.43
C ILE A 51 -4.22 -4.57 -3.41
N SER A 52 -5.01 -3.55 -3.73
CA SER A 52 -4.63 -2.47 -4.63
C SER A 52 -3.36 -1.74 -4.18
N TYR A 53 -3.13 -1.60 -2.86
CA TYR A 53 -1.91 -0.95 -2.35
C TYR A 53 -0.67 -1.77 -2.67
N ILE A 54 -0.75 -3.10 -2.51
CA ILE A 54 0.33 -4.04 -2.85
C ILE A 54 0.61 -3.99 -4.34
N MET A 55 -0.43 -3.98 -5.18
CA MET A 55 -0.26 -3.91 -6.63
C MET A 55 0.39 -2.60 -7.08
N ASN A 56 -0.05 -1.45 -6.54
CA ASN A 56 0.53 -0.15 -6.89
C ASN A 56 1.98 -0.03 -6.42
N ARG A 57 2.29 -0.56 -5.23
CA ARG A 57 3.67 -0.65 -4.74
C ARG A 57 4.52 -1.58 -5.62
N ALA A 58 3.98 -2.73 -6.01
CA ALA A 58 4.65 -3.64 -6.94
C ALA A 58 4.93 -2.96 -8.28
N ALA A 59 3.93 -2.29 -8.89
CA ALA A 59 4.10 -1.52 -10.11
C ALA A 59 5.18 -0.43 -9.96
N THR A 60 5.28 0.20 -8.79
CA THR A 60 6.34 1.17 -8.48
C THR A 60 7.72 0.54 -8.49
N TYR A 61 7.87 -0.64 -7.91
CA TYR A 61 9.12 -1.40 -7.98
C TYR A 61 9.43 -1.94 -9.39
N LEU A 62 8.41 -2.29 -10.19
CA LEU A 62 8.57 -2.66 -11.60
C LEU A 62 9.16 -1.49 -12.38
N GLU A 63 8.60 -0.28 -12.20
CA GLU A 63 9.03 0.94 -12.88
C GLU A 63 10.44 1.39 -12.42
N MET A 64 10.76 1.20 -11.14
CA MET A 64 12.13 1.37 -10.62
C MET A 64 13.13 0.32 -11.15
N GLY A 65 12.68 -0.73 -11.83
CA GLY A 65 13.53 -1.83 -12.29
C GLY A 65 14.00 -2.77 -11.17
N GLN A 66 13.44 -2.67 -9.95
CA GLN A 66 13.82 -3.49 -8.79
C GLN A 66 12.90 -4.71 -8.60
N LEU A 67 12.55 -5.39 -9.69
CA LEU A 67 11.74 -6.63 -9.69
C LEU A 67 12.28 -7.72 -8.76
N VAL A 68 13.60 -7.73 -8.55
CA VAL A 68 14.32 -8.82 -7.86
C VAL A 68 14.08 -8.82 -6.34
N ARG A 69 13.68 -7.69 -5.72
CA ARG A 69 13.56 -7.61 -4.26
C ARG A 69 12.24 -8.16 -3.72
N LEU A 70 11.15 -8.00 -4.47
CA LEU A 70 9.82 -8.52 -4.09
C LEU A 70 9.72 -10.04 -4.25
N THR A 71 10.27 -10.59 -5.33
CA THR A 71 10.28 -12.04 -5.57
C THR A 71 11.09 -12.77 -4.51
N ILE A 72 12.26 -12.24 -4.10
CA ILE A 72 13.06 -12.83 -3.02
C ILE A 72 12.29 -12.84 -1.70
N SER A 73 11.60 -11.74 -1.34
CA SER A 73 10.87 -11.71 -0.06
C SER A 73 9.64 -12.62 -0.03
N LEU A 74 8.96 -12.82 -1.16
CA LEU A 74 7.86 -13.80 -1.26
C LEU A 74 8.36 -15.25 -1.28
N TYR A 75 9.48 -15.54 -1.96
CA TYR A 75 10.07 -16.88 -2.01
C TYR A 75 10.72 -17.30 -0.68
N CYS A 76 11.37 -16.37 0.02
CA CYS A 76 12.03 -16.64 1.29
C CYS A 76 11.06 -16.76 2.48
N TYR A 77 9.81 -16.30 2.36
CA TYR A 77 8.79 -16.53 3.41
C TYR A 77 8.08 -17.88 3.25
N HIS A 78 8.42 -18.66 2.23
CA HIS A 78 7.83 -19.97 1.92
C HIS A 78 8.83 -21.13 1.90
N ASN A 79 10.01 -20.95 2.52
CA ASN A 79 10.98 -22.00 2.85
C ASN A 79 11.43 -21.84 4.30
#